data_AF-A0A441HJP1-F1
#
_entry.id   AF-A0A441HJP1-F1
#
_cell.length_a   1.000
_cell.length_b   1.000
_cell.length_c   1.000
_cell.angle_alpha   90.00
_cell.angle_beta   90.00
_cell.angle_gamma   90.00
#
_symmetry.space_group_name_H-M   'P 1'
#
loop_
_entity.id
_entity.type
_entity.pdbx_description
1 polymer ?
#
loop_
_entity_poly.entity_id
_entity_poly.type
_entity_poly.pdbx_seq_one_letter_code
_entity_poly.pdbx_strand_id
1 'polypeptide(L)'
;MNIKSLLLGSAAALVAVSGARAADAVTVAEPEPAEYVKICDVYGSGYFYIPGTETCLRVGGYVRYDATLGNDNSIDGTTTTDRLDGSLNNTWHKNARFELKTWTGQETELGTLKTYTESRFEFGNSNGFSASAGNKSAKLVYAWMQLGGLRVGLDDSLYASLSNYGGSAIQDSAIPYGDQASTNLISYVFDAGNGLSAGVSLEEGSGFADTIDSYVPHIVAGAKYTQGWGAISGVVAYNSNWEEWAGKIRVDVNATDQLSLFVMAGYGSDGNSAVNFYKPWNGKWAIWGGASFKANEKATIFGEVQYAAGNTGDWGPSDGSQLVVSAGVAYQVVPGLTVTPEIDYNKFEGSDAGVGGWLRFQRSF
;
A
#
# COMPACT_ATOMS: atom_id res chain seq x y z
N MET A 1 -11.20 -50.95 6.62
CA MET A 1 -11.36 -51.79 5.41
C MET A 1 -10.93 -50.94 4.22
N ASN A 2 -9.99 -51.36 3.38
CA ASN A 2 -10.17 -52.27 2.22
C ASN A 2 -11.28 -51.75 1.28
N ILE A 3 -11.04 -51.50 -0.01
CA ILE A 3 -10.30 -52.36 -0.97
C ILE A 3 -9.13 -51.65 -1.71
N LYS A 4 -8.25 -52.43 -2.35
CA LYS A 4 -7.11 -52.00 -3.20
C LYS A 4 -7.30 -52.47 -4.67
N SER A 5 -6.66 -51.78 -5.61
CA SER A 5 -6.32 -52.26 -6.96
C SER A 5 -5.01 -51.53 -7.39
N LEU A 6 -3.94 -52.06 -8.01
CA LEU A 6 -3.69 -53.21 -8.93
C LEU A 6 -4.46 -53.07 -10.26
N LEU A 7 -3.96 -53.26 -11.49
CA LEU A 7 -2.65 -53.59 -12.12
C LEU A 7 -2.76 -53.04 -13.59
N LEU A 8 -1.77 -52.79 -14.46
CA LEU A 8 -0.31 -53.04 -14.63
C LEU A 8 0.36 -51.73 -15.14
N GLY A 9 1.67 -51.60 -15.46
CA GLY A 9 2.79 -52.56 -15.45
C GLY A 9 3.29 -52.99 -16.84
N SER A 10 4.08 -52.15 -17.54
CA SER A 10 4.84 -52.53 -18.74
C SER A 10 6.19 -51.82 -18.80
N ALA A 11 7.28 -52.57 -18.90
CA ALA A 11 8.63 -52.06 -19.12
C ALA A 11 9.22 -52.70 -20.37
N ALA A 12 9.97 -51.92 -21.16
CA ALA A 12 10.77 -52.40 -22.28
C ALA A 12 12.12 -51.70 -22.23
N ALA A 13 13.21 -52.45 -22.39
CA ALA A 13 14.57 -51.95 -22.21
C ALA A 13 15.52 -52.59 -23.23
N LEU A 14 16.67 -51.92 -23.44
CA LEU A 14 17.86 -52.40 -24.14
C LEU A 14 17.72 -52.73 -25.64
N VAL A 15 18.25 -51.84 -26.46
CA VAL A 15 19.34 -52.23 -27.39
C VAL A 15 20.48 -51.22 -27.21
N ALA A 16 21.69 -51.70 -26.96
CA ALA A 16 22.90 -50.89 -26.98
C ALA A 16 23.72 -51.25 -28.23
N VAL A 17 24.25 -50.24 -28.93
CA VAL A 17 25.23 -50.44 -30.01
C VAL A 17 26.39 -49.48 -29.79
N SER A 18 27.56 -50.03 -29.49
CA SER A 18 28.82 -49.28 -29.38
C SER A 18 29.45 -49.09 -30.75
N GLY A 19 29.53 -47.85 -31.23
CA GLY A 19 30.18 -47.48 -32.49
C GLY A 19 31.33 -46.49 -32.26
N ALA A 20 32.51 -46.98 -31.86
CA ALA A 20 33.65 -46.12 -31.58
C ALA A 20 34.40 -45.68 -32.85
N ARG A 21 34.60 -44.37 -33.01
CA ARG A 21 35.74 -43.80 -33.74
C ARG A 21 36.23 -42.53 -33.03
N ALA A 22 37.54 -42.34 -33.01
CA ALA A 22 38.19 -41.21 -32.36
C ALA A 22 38.63 -40.14 -33.38
N ALA A 23 38.46 -38.88 -32.98
CA ALA A 23 39.19 -37.70 -33.39
C ALA A 23 39.03 -36.68 -32.25
N ASP A 24 39.94 -35.70 -32.10
CA ASP A 24 39.96 -34.81 -30.93
C ASP A 24 38.61 -34.18 -30.61
N ALA A 25 37.98 -34.67 -29.55
CA ALA A 25 37.05 -33.89 -28.78
C ALA A 25 37.87 -32.82 -28.06
N VAL A 26 38.05 -31.67 -28.72
CA VAL A 26 38.32 -30.42 -28.00
C VAL A 26 37.23 -30.32 -26.95
N THR A 27 37.59 -30.51 -25.68
CA THR A 27 36.70 -30.25 -24.57
C THR A 27 36.52 -28.74 -24.48
N VAL A 28 35.67 -28.21 -25.35
CA VAL A 28 34.71 -27.20 -24.94
C VAL A 28 34.14 -27.74 -23.64
N ALA A 29 34.53 -27.15 -22.52
CA ALA A 29 33.85 -27.41 -21.26
C ALA A 29 32.39 -27.07 -21.55
N GLU A 30 31.51 -28.08 -21.55
CA GLU A 30 30.08 -27.88 -21.65
C GLU A 30 29.75 -26.88 -20.54
N PRO A 31 29.38 -25.63 -20.90
CA PRO A 31 29.51 -24.52 -19.96
C PRO A 31 28.58 -24.81 -18.80
N GLU A 32 29.18 -25.07 -17.62
CA GLU A 32 28.44 -25.55 -16.44
C GLU A 32 27.18 -24.70 -16.31
N PRO A 33 25.97 -25.30 -16.35
CA PRO A 33 24.73 -24.57 -16.60
C PRO A 33 24.52 -23.59 -15.46
N ALA A 34 24.93 -22.34 -15.70
CA ALA A 34 25.52 -21.56 -14.63
C ALA A 34 24.46 -21.10 -13.64
N GLU A 35 24.47 -21.72 -12.46
CA GLU A 35 23.60 -21.41 -11.32
C GLU A 35 24.03 -20.08 -10.66
N TYR A 36 24.07 -19.01 -11.47
CA TYR A 36 24.32 -17.63 -11.05
C TYR A 36 23.27 -17.12 -10.04
N VAL A 37 22.14 -17.82 -9.90
CA VAL A 37 21.02 -17.44 -9.04
C VAL A 37 20.76 -18.58 -8.05
N LYS A 38 21.56 -18.63 -6.98
CA LYS A 38 21.32 -19.55 -5.86
C LYS A 38 20.08 -19.11 -5.09
N ILE A 39 19.13 -20.02 -4.89
CA ILE A 39 17.94 -19.76 -4.07
C ILE A 39 18.36 -19.45 -2.63
N CYS A 40 17.75 -18.44 -2.02
CA CYS A 40 17.86 -18.16 -0.59
C CYS A 40 16.52 -18.48 0.06
N ASP A 41 16.47 -19.60 0.78
CA ASP A 41 15.30 -20.11 1.49
C ASP A 41 15.05 -19.42 2.85
N VAL A 42 16.11 -18.88 3.47
CA VAL A 42 16.11 -18.19 4.78
C VAL A 42 14.99 -17.14 4.91
N TYR A 43 14.71 -16.36 3.86
CA TYR A 43 13.67 -15.32 3.85
C TYR A 43 12.40 -15.72 3.07
N GLY A 44 12.28 -16.99 2.70
CA GLY A 44 11.13 -17.54 1.99
C GLY A 44 11.19 -17.41 0.47
N SER A 45 10.05 -17.64 -0.18
CA SER A 45 9.98 -17.75 -1.65
C SER A 45 10.30 -16.45 -2.39
N GLY A 46 10.99 -16.59 -3.53
CA GLY A 46 11.37 -15.47 -4.40
C GLY A 46 12.66 -14.76 -4.02
N TYR A 47 13.35 -15.17 -2.95
CA TYR A 47 14.68 -14.70 -2.61
C TYR A 47 15.78 -15.54 -3.26
N PHE A 48 16.86 -14.86 -3.67
CA PHE A 48 18.08 -15.45 -4.20
C PHE A 48 19.31 -14.71 -3.68
N TYR A 49 20.45 -15.38 -3.54
CA TYR A 49 21.69 -14.73 -3.11
C TYR A 49 22.23 -13.80 -4.20
N ILE A 50 22.66 -12.59 -3.83
CA ILE A 50 23.43 -11.72 -4.71
C ILE A 50 24.82 -12.36 -4.91
N PRO A 51 25.28 -12.62 -6.16
CA PRO A 51 26.52 -13.32 -6.42
C PRO A 51 27.74 -12.72 -5.71
N GLY A 52 28.50 -13.57 -5.00
CA GLY A 52 29.66 -13.15 -4.21
C GLY A 52 29.34 -12.61 -2.82
N THR A 53 28.09 -12.70 -2.35
CA THR A 53 27.66 -12.24 -1.02
C THR A 53 26.77 -13.27 -0.31
N GLU A 54 26.56 -13.07 1.00
CA GLU A 54 25.53 -13.75 1.79
C GLU A 54 24.20 -12.98 1.83
N THR A 55 24.12 -11.85 1.11
CA THR A 55 22.91 -11.01 1.06
C THR A 55 21.89 -11.63 0.10
N CYS A 56 20.70 -11.90 0.61
CA CYS A 56 19.57 -12.36 -0.19
C CYS A 56 18.80 -11.17 -0.76
N LEU A 57 18.45 -11.22 -2.03
CA LEU A 57 17.66 -10.24 -2.77
C LEU A 57 16.36 -10.90 -3.25
N ARG A 58 15.25 -10.17 -3.14
CA ARG A 58 14.01 -10.43 -3.87
C ARG A 58 13.65 -9.21 -4.69
N VAL A 59 13.19 -9.45 -5.91
CA VAL A 59 12.60 -8.44 -6.80
C VAL A 59 11.16 -8.83 -7.07
N GLY A 60 10.27 -7.85 -7.16
CA GLY A 60 8.86 -8.05 -7.48
C GLY A 60 8.16 -6.71 -7.72
N GLY A 61 6.84 -6.72 -7.77
CA GLY A 61 6.08 -5.49 -7.96
C GLY A 61 4.68 -5.73 -8.53
N TYR A 62 4.16 -4.72 -9.22
CA TYR A 62 2.95 -4.88 -10.02
C TYR A 62 2.88 -3.90 -11.19
N VAL A 63 2.07 -4.29 -12.18
CA VAL A 63 1.49 -3.36 -13.16
C VAL A 63 0.01 -3.21 -12.83
N ARG A 64 -0.44 -1.96 -12.70
CA ARG A 64 -1.83 -1.58 -12.42
C ARG A 64 -2.33 -0.67 -13.52
N TYR A 65 -3.60 -0.84 -13.90
CA TYR A 65 -4.33 0.11 -14.72
C TYR A 65 -5.65 0.43 -14.02
N ASP A 66 -5.84 1.70 -13.70
CA ASP A 66 -7.05 2.24 -13.10
C ASP A 66 -7.81 3.06 -14.15
N ALA A 67 -9.13 2.92 -14.18
CA ALA A 67 -10.03 3.80 -14.90
C ALA A 67 -11.19 4.22 -13.99
N THR A 68 -11.50 5.50 -13.94
CA THR A 68 -12.58 6.08 -13.11
C THR A 68 -13.62 6.80 -13.95
N LEU A 69 -14.84 6.86 -13.41
CA LEU A 69 -15.96 7.63 -13.93
C LEU A 69 -16.72 8.28 -12.77
N GLY A 70 -17.43 9.37 -13.04
CA GLY A 70 -18.32 10.02 -12.07
C GLY A 70 -19.05 11.20 -12.69
N ASN A 71 -19.93 11.83 -11.91
CA ASN A 71 -20.48 13.15 -12.22
C ASN A 71 -19.52 14.28 -11.78
N ASP A 72 -19.82 15.53 -12.12
CA ASP A 72 -19.00 16.71 -11.82
C ASP A 72 -18.73 16.92 -10.31
N ASN A 73 -19.55 16.32 -9.43
CA ASN A 73 -19.42 16.39 -7.97
C ASN A 73 -18.71 15.17 -7.35
N SER A 74 -18.35 14.16 -8.16
CA SER A 74 -17.70 12.93 -7.70
C SER A 74 -16.20 13.11 -7.47
N ILE A 75 -15.67 12.48 -6.43
CA ILE A 75 -14.22 12.36 -6.17
C ILE A 75 -13.44 11.61 -7.28
N ASP A 76 -14.16 10.86 -8.13
CA ASP A 76 -13.65 10.03 -9.23
C ASP A 76 -13.93 10.65 -10.61
N GLY A 77 -14.79 11.67 -10.64
CA GLY A 77 -15.21 12.41 -11.82
C GLY A 77 -14.08 13.20 -12.47
N THR A 78 -14.18 13.44 -13.78
CA THR A 78 -13.19 14.21 -14.54
C THR A 78 -13.82 14.82 -15.78
N THR A 79 -13.53 16.09 -16.04
CA THR A 79 -14.09 16.85 -17.17
C THR A 79 -12.99 17.38 -18.08
N THR A 80 -13.29 17.49 -19.37
CA THR A 80 -12.36 18.05 -20.37
C THR A 80 -13.12 18.95 -21.34
N THR A 81 -12.44 19.98 -21.84
CA THR A 81 -13.00 20.88 -22.84
C THR A 81 -13.06 20.15 -24.19
N ASP A 82 -14.23 20.18 -24.83
CA ASP A 82 -14.39 19.64 -26.17
C ASP A 82 -13.59 20.46 -27.21
N ARG A 83 -13.08 19.79 -28.23
CA ARG A 83 -12.21 20.40 -29.24
C ARG A 83 -12.95 20.97 -30.45
N LEU A 84 -14.26 20.74 -30.56
CA LEU A 84 -15.10 21.19 -31.67
C LEU A 84 -15.96 22.41 -31.28
N ASP A 85 -16.57 22.40 -30.09
CA ASP A 85 -17.48 23.47 -29.64
C ASP A 85 -17.05 24.18 -28.33
N GLY A 86 -16.03 23.68 -27.62
CA GLY A 86 -15.54 24.27 -26.38
C GLY A 86 -16.42 24.00 -25.14
N SER A 87 -17.43 23.12 -25.25
CA SER A 87 -18.23 22.65 -24.12
C SER A 87 -17.41 21.84 -23.11
N LEU A 88 -17.97 21.56 -21.93
CA LEU A 88 -17.36 20.66 -20.95
C LEU A 88 -17.98 19.28 -21.05
N ASN A 89 -17.15 18.28 -21.36
CA ASN A 89 -17.54 16.88 -21.46
C ASN A 89 -16.99 16.09 -20.27
N ASN A 90 -17.86 15.31 -19.62
CA ASN A 90 -17.44 14.26 -18.68
C ASN A 90 -16.63 13.20 -19.41
N THR A 91 -15.55 12.74 -18.79
CA THR A 91 -14.60 11.81 -19.39
C THR A 91 -13.94 10.93 -18.32
N TRP A 92 -13.20 9.93 -18.78
CA TRP A 92 -12.52 8.98 -17.91
C TRP A 92 -11.19 9.56 -17.42
N HIS A 93 -10.97 9.56 -16.11
CA HIS A 93 -9.60 9.57 -15.60
C HIS A 93 -9.03 8.15 -15.64
N LYS A 94 -7.76 8.04 -16.04
CA LYS A 94 -7.08 6.80 -16.38
C LYS A 94 -5.62 6.89 -15.98
N ASN A 95 -5.14 5.88 -15.26
CA ASN A 95 -3.77 5.85 -14.74
C ASN A 95 -3.17 4.45 -14.86
N ALA A 96 -2.18 4.30 -15.73
CA ALA A 96 -1.31 3.13 -15.79
C ALA A 96 -0.12 3.35 -14.85
N ARG A 97 0.14 2.39 -13.97
CA ARG A 97 1.23 2.41 -12.99
C ARG A 97 2.08 1.15 -13.08
N PHE A 98 3.39 1.34 -12.99
CA PHE A 98 4.36 0.30 -12.69
C PHE A 98 5.03 0.65 -11.35
N GLU A 99 5.02 -0.29 -10.40
CA GLU A 99 5.83 -0.23 -9.18
C GLU A 99 6.84 -1.38 -9.21
N LEU A 100 8.12 -1.02 -9.16
CA LEU A 100 9.23 -1.95 -8.96
C LEU A 100 9.62 -1.92 -7.48
N LYS A 101 9.61 -3.09 -6.83
CA LYS A 101 9.90 -3.26 -5.41
C LYS A 101 11.10 -4.20 -5.25
N THR A 102 12.06 -3.85 -4.40
CA THR A 102 13.18 -4.73 -4.05
C THR A 102 13.34 -4.83 -2.54
N TRP A 103 13.65 -6.04 -2.08
CA TRP A 103 13.91 -6.36 -0.68
C TRP A 103 15.26 -7.05 -0.58
N THR A 104 16.11 -6.62 0.37
CA THR A 104 17.29 -7.41 0.76
C THR A 104 17.26 -7.81 2.22
N GLY A 105 17.86 -8.97 2.53
CA GLY A 105 18.04 -9.48 3.88
C GLY A 105 19.42 -10.12 4.04
N GLN A 106 20.07 -9.87 5.18
CA GLN A 106 21.31 -10.53 5.60
C GLN A 106 21.29 -10.70 7.13
N GLU A 107 21.68 -11.86 7.63
CA GLU A 107 21.84 -12.06 9.08
C GLU A 107 23.18 -11.48 9.54
N THR A 108 23.17 -10.87 10.73
CA THR A 108 24.34 -10.23 11.34
C THR A 108 24.43 -10.56 12.82
N GLU A 109 25.56 -10.27 13.47
CA GLU A 109 25.72 -10.39 14.93
C GLU A 109 24.70 -9.54 15.73
N LEU A 110 24.04 -8.58 15.08
CA LEU A 110 23.01 -7.70 15.64
C LEU A 110 21.59 -8.09 15.16
N GLY A 111 21.42 -9.28 14.58
CA GLY A 111 20.19 -9.78 13.97
C GLY A 111 20.04 -9.41 12.48
N THR A 112 18.87 -9.66 11.90
CA THR A 112 18.63 -9.42 10.47
C THR A 112 18.75 -7.93 10.10
N LEU A 113 19.69 -7.62 9.21
CA LEU A 113 19.71 -6.38 8.45
C LEU A 113 18.80 -6.52 7.23
N LYS A 114 17.89 -5.56 7.04
CA LYS A 114 16.91 -5.53 5.93
C LYS A 114 16.97 -4.20 5.20
N THR A 115 16.71 -4.21 3.90
CA THR A 115 16.51 -3.00 3.09
C THR A 115 15.26 -3.17 2.24
N TYR A 116 14.50 -2.09 2.06
CA TYR A 116 13.37 -2.04 1.13
C TYR A 116 13.47 -0.80 0.23
N THR A 117 13.23 -0.98 -1.07
CA THR A 117 13.08 0.14 -2.00
C THR A 117 11.87 -0.04 -2.91
N GLU A 118 11.20 1.07 -3.23
CA GLU A 118 10.07 1.09 -4.17
C GLU A 118 10.17 2.30 -5.10
N SER A 119 10.16 2.02 -6.40
CA SER A 119 10.16 3.02 -7.48
C SER A 119 8.86 2.94 -8.28
N ARG A 120 8.15 4.07 -8.37
CA ARG A 120 6.86 4.22 -9.04
C ARG A 120 6.99 5.03 -10.33
N PHE A 121 6.43 4.49 -11.42
CA PHE A 121 6.39 5.08 -12.75
C PHE A 121 4.95 5.08 -13.25
N GLU A 122 4.45 6.20 -13.78
CA GLU A 122 3.03 6.34 -14.13
C GLU A 122 2.80 7.10 -15.44
N PHE A 123 1.79 6.69 -16.20
CA PHE A 123 1.21 7.43 -17.32
C PHE A 123 -0.29 7.58 -17.10
N GLY A 124 -0.81 8.79 -17.21
CA GLY A 124 -2.24 9.05 -17.04
C GLY A 124 -2.59 10.52 -17.18
N ASN A 125 -3.87 10.83 -17.10
CA ASN A 125 -4.33 12.22 -16.96
C ASN A 125 -4.36 12.68 -15.49
N SER A 126 -4.67 13.96 -15.30
CA SER A 126 -5.07 14.56 -14.03
C SER A 126 -6.58 14.45 -13.84
N ASN A 127 -7.04 14.35 -12.59
CA ASN A 127 -8.43 14.69 -12.25
C ASN A 127 -8.67 16.20 -12.46
N GLY A 128 -9.93 16.58 -12.64
CA GLY A 128 -10.35 17.98 -12.78
C GLY A 128 -10.30 18.54 -14.21
N PHE A 129 -10.61 19.83 -14.33
CA PHE A 129 -10.85 20.50 -15.61
C PHE A 129 -9.61 20.49 -16.54
N SER A 130 -9.85 20.21 -17.82
CA SER A 130 -8.82 20.12 -18.87
C SER A 130 -7.84 18.95 -18.70
N ALA A 131 -8.38 17.78 -18.36
CA ALA A 131 -7.63 16.54 -18.20
C ALA A 131 -6.76 16.18 -19.42
N SER A 132 -5.44 16.38 -19.29
CA SER A 132 -4.41 16.05 -20.28
C SER A 132 -3.61 14.83 -19.83
N ALA A 133 -3.38 13.86 -20.72
CA ALA A 133 -2.68 12.61 -20.40
C ALA A 133 -1.18 12.69 -20.77
N GLY A 134 -0.31 12.22 -19.86
CA GLY A 134 1.13 12.21 -20.07
C GLY A 134 1.89 11.31 -19.10
N ASN A 135 3.21 11.24 -19.30
CA ASN A 135 4.12 10.63 -18.32
C ASN A 135 4.16 11.51 -17.06
N LYS A 136 3.98 10.90 -15.90
CA LYS A 136 4.16 11.53 -14.60
C LYS A 136 5.61 11.31 -14.14
N SER A 137 6.15 12.20 -13.31
CA SER A 137 7.51 12.07 -12.77
C SER A 137 7.70 10.73 -12.06
N ALA A 138 8.83 10.06 -12.29
CA ALA A 138 9.21 8.88 -11.52
C ALA A 138 9.38 9.27 -10.04
N LYS A 139 8.87 8.44 -9.13
CA LYS A 139 8.94 8.67 -7.68
C LYS A 139 9.68 7.54 -6.97
N LEU A 140 10.53 7.90 -6.04
CA LEU A 140 10.95 7.02 -4.96
C LEU A 140 9.84 7.07 -3.89
N VAL A 141 9.25 5.92 -3.56
CA VAL A 141 8.13 5.84 -2.59
C VAL A 141 8.66 5.42 -1.23
N TYR A 142 9.49 4.39 -1.21
CA TYR A 142 10.17 3.88 -0.01
C TYR A 142 11.65 3.68 -0.32
N ALA A 143 12.51 4.00 0.64
CA ALA A 143 13.94 3.72 0.60
C ALA A 143 14.52 3.73 2.02
N TRP A 144 14.44 2.59 2.71
CA TRP A 144 14.89 2.45 4.09
C TRP A 144 15.69 1.18 4.34
N MET A 145 16.48 1.23 5.41
CA MET A 145 17.20 0.11 6.01
C MET A 145 16.73 -0.11 7.45
N GLN A 146 16.73 -1.35 7.91
CA GLN A 146 16.26 -1.73 9.25
C GLN A 146 17.13 -2.83 9.88
N LEU A 147 17.44 -2.69 11.16
CA LEU A 147 18.19 -3.67 11.97
C LEU A 147 17.58 -3.74 13.38
N GLY A 148 17.25 -4.94 13.88
CA GLY A 148 16.81 -5.14 15.27
C GLY A 148 15.56 -4.35 15.74
N GLY A 149 14.77 -3.82 14.80
CA GLY A 149 13.61 -2.96 15.08
C GLY A 149 13.85 -1.46 14.83
N LEU A 150 15.11 -1.02 14.70
CA LEU A 150 15.48 0.33 14.29
C LEU A 150 15.43 0.45 12.76
N ARG A 151 14.65 1.40 12.22
CA ARG A 151 14.54 1.73 10.80
C ARG A 151 15.00 3.16 10.54
N VAL A 152 15.73 3.36 9.45
CA VAL A 152 16.21 4.67 8.99
C VAL A 152 16.05 4.80 7.47
N GLY A 153 15.53 5.94 7.01
CA GLY A 153 15.39 6.28 5.59
C GLY A 153 14.02 6.88 5.25
N LEU A 154 13.70 6.93 3.96
CA LEU A 154 12.39 7.37 3.47
C LEU A 154 11.37 6.24 3.64
N ASP A 155 10.32 6.50 4.42
CA ASP A 155 9.23 5.57 4.67
C ASP A 155 7.89 6.32 4.88
N ASP A 156 6.79 5.59 5.02
CA ASP A 156 5.58 6.19 5.61
C ASP A 156 5.77 6.41 7.11
N SER A 157 5.28 7.56 7.60
CA SER A 157 5.27 7.88 9.03
C SER A 157 4.78 6.71 9.89
N LEU A 158 5.37 6.57 11.08
CA LEU A 158 4.89 5.64 12.10
C LEU A 158 3.41 5.91 12.45
N TYR A 159 2.94 7.13 12.24
CA TYR A 159 1.56 7.55 12.44
C TYR A 159 0.57 6.84 11.51
N ALA A 160 0.98 6.48 10.29
CA ALA A 160 0.19 5.65 9.38
C ALA A 160 0.45 4.16 9.62
N SER A 161 1.72 3.76 9.56
CA SER A 161 2.11 2.35 9.48
C SER A 161 1.83 1.56 10.76
N LEU A 162 1.90 2.18 11.95
CA LEU A 162 1.56 1.51 13.21
C LEU A 162 0.05 1.35 13.42
N SER A 163 -0.76 2.29 12.92
CA SER A 163 -2.22 2.24 13.08
C SER A 163 -2.91 1.27 12.13
N ASN A 164 -2.19 0.72 11.14
CA ASN A 164 -2.71 0.23 9.85
C ASN A 164 -3.24 1.36 8.96
N TYR A 165 -3.15 1.13 7.64
CA TYR A 165 -3.87 1.83 6.56
C TYR A 165 -5.38 1.48 6.60
N GLY A 166 -6.20 2.04 5.70
CA GLY A 166 -7.67 2.07 5.73
C GLY A 166 -8.39 0.71 5.64
N GLY A 167 -9.37 0.59 4.76
CA GLY A 167 -10.11 -0.65 4.55
C GLY A 167 -9.58 -1.49 3.39
N SER A 168 -10.51 -1.94 2.55
CA SER A 168 -10.22 -2.62 1.27
C SER A 168 -10.80 -1.90 0.06
N ALA A 169 -11.32 -0.68 0.29
CA ALA A 169 -11.67 0.25 -0.77
C ALA A 169 -10.43 0.69 -1.56
N ILE A 170 -10.66 1.20 -2.76
CA ILE A 170 -9.70 1.93 -3.58
C ILE A 170 -9.64 3.39 -3.14
N GLN A 171 -10.76 3.95 -2.68
CA GLN A 171 -10.87 5.28 -2.07
C GLN A 171 -10.72 5.26 -0.54
N ASP A 172 -9.87 4.38 0.02
CA ASP A 172 -9.68 4.21 1.48
C ASP A 172 -9.11 5.44 2.22
N SER A 173 -8.68 6.47 1.49
CA SER A 173 -8.22 7.76 2.03
C SER A 173 -8.83 9.01 1.38
N ALA A 174 -10.04 8.92 0.82
CA ALA A 174 -10.75 10.09 0.27
C ALA A 174 -10.95 11.23 1.29
N ILE A 175 -11.08 10.89 2.58
CA ILE A 175 -10.72 11.74 3.71
C ILE A 175 -9.40 11.19 4.28
N PRO A 176 -8.24 11.86 4.12
CA PRO A 176 -6.97 11.31 4.57
C PRO A 176 -6.86 11.21 6.10
N TYR A 177 -6.10 10.23 6.58
CA TYR A 177 -5.87 9.94 8.01
C TYR A 177 -4.38 10.00 8.38
N GLY A 178 -3.60 10.77 7.63
CA GLY A 178 -2.14 10.85 7.76
C GLY A 178 -1.41 9.69 7.10
N ASP A 179 -2.07 8.96 6.21
CA ASP A 179 -1.54 7.93 5.31
C ASP A 179 -0.62 8.48 4.21
N GLN A 180 -0.92 9.69 3.73
CA GLN A 180 -0.09 10.45 2.79
C GLN A 180 1.21 11.03 3.40
N ALA A 181 1.53 10.67 4.64
CA ALA A 181 2.64 11.21 5.43
C ALA A 181 3.98 10.47 5.20
N SER A 182 4.41 10.34 3.94
CA SER A 182 5.75 9.80 3.63
C SER A 182 6.85 10.82 3.97
N THR A 183 7.92 10.37 4.62
CA THR A 183 8.93 11.23 5.27
C THR A 183 10.27 10.50 5.46
N ASN A 184 11.39 11.23 5.63
CA ASN A 184 12.60 10.63 6.19
C ASN A 184 12.42 10.48 7.70
N LEU A 185 12.64 9.26 8.20
CA LEU A 185 12.48 8.93 9.62
C LEU A 185 13.67 8.20 10.24
N ILE A 186 13.75 8.31 11.56
CA ILE A 186 14.48 7.40 12.45
C ILE A 186 13.43 6.84 13.41
N SER A 187 13.01 5.60 13.20
CA SER A 187 11.98 4.94 14.01
C SER A 187 12.48 3.66 14.66
N TYR A 188 11.98 3.37 15.85
CA TYR A 188 12.23 2.10 16.55
C TYR A 188 10.89 1.47 16.91
N VAL A 189 10.66 0.24 16.45
CA VAL A 189 9.49 -0.57 16.82
C VAL A 189 9.95 -1.81 17.57
N PHE A 190 9.54 -1.89 18.83
CA PHE A 190 9.69 -3.05 19.69
C PHE A 190 8.52 -4.02 19.50
N ASP A 191 8.82 -5.31 19.38
CA ASP A 191 7.84 -6.40 19.43
C ASP A 191 8.12 -7.25 20.68
N ALA A 192 7.11 -7.41 21.54
CA ALA A 192 7.22 -8.18 22.78
C ALA A 192 7.04 -9.69 22.58
N GLY A 193 6.79 -10.16 21.36
CA GLY A 193 6.56 -11.58 21.02
C GLY A 193 5.24 -12.17 21.51
N ASN A 194 4.43 -11.39 22.23
CA ASN A 194 3.11 -11.79 22.76
C ASN A 194 1.94 -11.08 22.03
N GLY A 195 2.21 -10.42 20.90
CA GLY A 195 1.26 -9.63 20.13
C GLY A 195 1.19 -8.15 20.52
N LEU A 196 1.86 -7.71 21.59
CA LEU A 196 2.10 -6.30 21.89
C LEU A 196 3.33 -5.80 21.12
N SER A 197 3.17 -4.71 20.37
CA SER A 197 4.27 -3.90 19.86
C SER A 197 4.11 -2.43 20.29
N ALA A 198 5.22 -1.72 20.38
CA ALA A 198 5.27 -0.30 20.70
C ALA A 198 6.36 0.38 19.86
N GLY A 199 6.12 1.61 19.44
CA GLY A 199 7.04 2.32 18.56
C GLY A 199 7.18 3.81 18.89
N VAL A 200 8.34 4.35 18.50
CA VAL A 200 8.64 5.79 18.49
C VAL A 200 9.35 6.16 17.19
N SER A 201 9.11 7.37 16.69
CA SER A 201 9.66 7.89 15.44
C SER A 201 10.06 9.35 15.60
N LEU A 202 11.20 9.72 15.03
CA LEU A 202 11.62 11.10 14.81
C LEU A 202 11.59 11.33 13.29
N GLU A 203 10.82 12.33 12.85
CA GLU A 203 10.42 12.47 11.45
C GLU A 203 10.71 13.89 10.91
N GLU A 204 11.12 13.97 9.64
CA GLU A 204 11.36 15.23 8.91
C GLU A 204 10.05 15.93 8.49
N GLY A 205 8.94 15.18 8.48
CA GLY A 205 7.71 15.54 7.75
C GLY A 205 7.92 15.56 6.23
N SER A 206 7.03 16.20 5.46
CA SER A 206 7.28 16.51 4.05
C SER A 206 6.37 17.63 3.50
N GLY A 207 6.88 18.41 2.56
CA GLY A 207 6.16 19.53 1.92
C GLY A 207 6.55 20.89 2.49
N PHE A 208 6.10 21.99 1.86
CA PHE A 208 6.61 23.33 2.17
C PHE A 208 6.35 23.80 3.62
N ALA A 209 5.21 23.42 4.21
CA ALA A 209 4.81 23.86 5.54
C ALA A 209 5.01 22.79 6.64
N ASP A 210 5.12 21.52 6.25
CA ASP A 210 5.23 20.36 7.15
C ASP A 210 6.60 19.66 7.06
N THR A 211 7.56 20.13 6.27
CA THR A 211 8.98 19.77 6.46
C THR A 211 9.56 20.61 7.61
N ILE A 212 10.27 19.98 8.54
CA ILE A 212 10.80 20.64 9.76
C ILE A 212 11.65 21.89 9.47
N ASP A 213 11.34 22.97 10.18
CA ASP A 213 12.02 24.28 10.03
C ASP A 213 13.28 24.45 10.91
N SER A 214 13.49 23.50 11.83
CA SER A 214 14.44 23.61 12.93
C SER A 214 14.97 22.23 13.36
N TYR A 215 15.89 22.20 14.33
CA TYR A 215 16.44 20.95 14.88
C TYR A 215 15.46 20.16 15.77
N VAL A 216 14.20 20.58 15.88
CA VAL A 216 13.15 19.84 16.59
C VAL A 216 12.41 18.96 15.57
N PRO A 217 12.64 17.63 15.54
CA PRO A 217 11.92 16.75 14.63
C PRO A 217 10.43 16.70 15.00
N HIS A 218 9.59 16.30 14.05
CA HIS A 218 8.27 15.78 14.41
C HIS A 218 8.45 14.50 15.24
N ILE A 219 7.58 14.28 16.22
CA ILE A 219 7.69 13.14 17.15
C ILE A 219 6.41 12.31 17.08
N VAL A 220 6.54 11.02 16.77
CA VAL A 220 5.43 10.07 16.77
C VAL A 220 5.69 8.96 17.78
N ALA A 221 4.68 8.57 18.54
CA ALA A 221 4.75 7.41 19.44
C ALA A 221 3.41 6.65 19.47
N GLY A 222 3.46 5.34 19.69
CA GLY A 222 2.24 4.54 19.81
C GLY A 222 2.46 3.09 20.21
N ALA A 223 1.37 2.35 20.32
CA ALA A 223 1.36 0.92 20.60
C ALA A 223 0.23 0.21 19.87
N LYS A 224 0.42 -1.09 19.64
CA LYS A 224 -0.54 -2.00 19.00
C LYS A 224 -0.56 -3.32 19.74
N TYR A 225 -1.75 -3.85 19.99
CA TYR A 225 -1.95 -5.18 20.58
C TYR A 225 -2.79 -6.02 19.62
N THR A 226 -2.20 -7.12 19.15
CA THR A 226 -2.77 -8.04 18.14
C THR A 226 -2.98 -9.42 18.76
N GLN A 227 -4.14 -10.03 18.51
CA GLN A 227 -4.55 -11.34 19.00
C GLN A 227 -5.42 -12.05 17.94
N GLY A 228 -5.82 -13.31 18.19
CA GLY A 228 -6.65 -14.06 17.23
C GLY A 228 -7.98 -13.38 16.86
N TRP A 229 -8.56 -12.59 17.76
CA TRP A 229 -9.80 -11.84 17.51
C TRP A 229 -9.63 -10.61 16.61
N GLY A 230 -8.41 -10.12 16.39
CA GLY A 230 -8.14 -8.85 15.72
C GLY A 230 -7.04 -8.04 16.39
N ALA A 231 -7.12 -6.72 16.32
CA ALA A 231 -6.13 -5.82 16.91
C ALA A 231 -6.76 -4.53 17.45
N ILE A 232 -6.06 -3.90 18.40
CA ILE A 232 -6.26 -2.50 18.77
C ILE A 232 -4.93 -1.76 18.66
N SER A 233 -4.94 -0.56 18.10
CA SER A 233 -3.77 0.32 18.00
C SER A 233 -4.12 1.74 18.44
N GLY A 234 -3.14 2.42 19.01
CA GLY A 234 -3.22 3.83 19.38
C GLY A 234 -1.89 4.51 19.06
N VAL A 235 -1.94 5.64 18.37
CA VAL A 235 -0.74 6.40 17.95
C VAL A 235 -1.01 7.89 18.10
N VAL A 236 0.01 8.64 18.52
CA VAL A 236 -0.01 10.10 18.67
C VAL A 236 1.22 10.69 17.99
N ALA A 237 1.04 11.85 17.37
CA ALA A 237 2.09 12.61 16.70
C ALA A 237 2.05 14.08 17.16
N TYR A 238 3.24 14.69 17.21
CA TYR A 238 3.46 16.11 17.45
C TYR A 238 4.18 16.72 16.24
N ASN A 239 3.58 17.73 15.65
CA ASN A 239 4.15 18.51 14.55
C ASN A 239 4.89 19.72 15.13
N SER A 240 6.21 19.75 14.96
CA SER A 240 7.07 20.78 15.56
C SER A 240 6.99 22.15 14.91
N ASN A 241 6.56 22.25 13.64
CA ASN A 241 6.40 23.54 12.95
C ASN A 241 5.16 24.30 13.45
N TRP A 242 4.06 23.57 13.69
CA TRP A 242 2.78 24.15 14.10
C TRP A 242 2.56 24.11 15.62
N GLU A 243 3.42 23.43 16.39
CA GLU A 243 3.20 23.09 17.81
C GLU A 243 1.89 22.30 18.07
N GLU A 244 1.39 21.60 17.05
CA GLU A 244 0.13 20.87 17.07
C GLU A 244 0.30 19.38 17.38
N TRP A 245 -0.73 18.74 17.95
CA TRP A 245 -0.76 17.29 18.13
C TRP A 245 -1.99 16.64 17.50
N ALA A 246 -1.82 15.40 17.06
CA ALA A 246 -2.88 14.57 16.51
C ALA A 246 -2.73 13.12 17.00
N GLY A 247 -3.83 12.41 17.17
CA GLY A 247 -3.84 11.03 17.62
C GLY A 247 -4.95 10.22 16.96
N LYS A 248 -4.68 8.94 16.75
CA LYS A 248 -5.64 7.98 16.19
C LYS A 248 -5.72 6.74 17.07
N ILE A 249 -6.92 6.17 17.15
CA ILE A 249 -7.17 4.83 17.67
C ILE A 249 -7.84 4.02 16.57
N ARG A 250 -7.39 2.79 16.34
CA ARG A 250 -8.06 1.82 15.46
C ARG A 250 -8.37 0.53 16.22
N VAL A 251 -9.49 -0.08 15.91
CA VAL A 251 -9.82 -1.46 16.26
C VAL A 251 -10.12 -2.23 14.97
N ASP A 252 -9.41 -3.33 14.75
CA ASP A 252 -9.68 -4.33 13.73
C ASP A 252 -10.28 -5.57 14.40
N VAL A 253 -11.32 -6.18 13.82
CA VAL A 253 -12.03 -7.34 14.39
C VAL A 253 -12.26 -8.40 13.32
N ASN A 254 -11.77 -9.62 13.57
CA ASN A 254 -12.14 -10.81 12.82
C ASN A 254 -13.46 -11.36 13.39
N ALA A 255 -14.58 -10.84 12.89
CA ALA A 255 -15.91 -11.22 13.36
C ALA A 255 -16.26 -12.67 13.00
N THR A 256 -15.78 -13.16 11.84
CA THR A 256 -15.75 -14.58 11.46
C THR A 256 -14.53 -14.85 10.57
N ASP A 257 -14.26 -16.12 10.23
CA ASP A 257 -13.23 -16.48 9.24
C ASP A 257 -13.40 -15.78 7.87
N GLN A 258 -14.64 -15.41 7.53
CA GLN A 258 -15.00 -14.72 6.30
C GLN A 258 -15.16 -13.21 6.45
N LEU A 259 -15.51 -12.70 7.64
CA LEU A 259 -15.84 -11.29 7.87
C LEU A 259 -14.82 -10.62 8.80
N SER A 260 -14.06 -9.68 8.24
CA SER A 260 -13.25 -8.73 9.02
C SER A 260 -13.91 -7.35 8.99
N LEU A 261 -13.83 -6.63 10.11
CA LEU A 261 -14.37 -5.29 10.32
C LEU A 261 -13.25 -4.38 10.85
N PHE A 262 -13.33 -3.07 10.61
CA PHE A 262 -12.50 -2.10 11.31
C PHE A 262 -13.27 -0.81 11.64
N VAL A 263 -12.78 -0.09 12.64
CA VAL A 263 -13.09 1.32 12.90
C VAL A 263 -11.83 2.05 13.32
N MET A 264 -11.61 3.25 12.78
CA MET A 264 -10.56 4.17 13.17
C MET A 264 -11.20 5.52 13.53
N ALA A 265 -10.76 6.14 14.62
CA ALA A 265 -11.13 7.50 14.98
C ALA A 265 -9.87 8.34 15.18
N GLY A 266 -9.84 9.52 14.55
CA GLY A 266 -8.78 10.51 14.67
C GLY A 266 -9.26 11.73 15.44
N TYR A 267 -8.38 12.29 16.27
CA TYR A 267 -8.56 13.59 16.91
C TYR A 267 -7.27 14.41 16.80
N GLY A 268 -7.35 15.73 16.65
CA GLY A 268 -6.19 16.61 16.80
C GLY A 268 -6.57 18.04 17.19
N SER A 269 -5.56 18.81 17.60
CA SER A 269 -5.69 20.23 17.87
C SER A 269 -5.57 21.08 16.58
N ASP A 270 -5.95 22.36 16.70
CA ASP A 270 -6.30 23.27 15.60
C ASP A 270 -6.13 24.76 15.97
N GLY A 271 -5.23 25.06 16.92
CA GLY A 271 -5.03 26.41 17.45
C GLY A 271 -4.11 27.29 16.60
N ASN A 272 -3.08 26.69 16.00
CA ASN A 272 -2.08 27.29 15.13
C ASN A 272 -2.25 26.88 13.66
N SER A 273 -2.79 25.68 13.39
CA SER A 273 -3.23 25.30 12.04
C SER A 273 -4.45 24.38 12.04
N ALA A 274 -5.45 24.72 11.22
CA ALA A 274 -6.68 23.96 11.08
C ALA A 274 -6.49 22.58 10.42
N VAL A 275 -5.42 22.36 9.65
CA VAL A 275 -5.00 21.07 9.09
C VAL A 275 -3.46 20.99 9.01
N ASN A 276 -2.88 19.80 9.20
CA ASN A 276 -1.43 19.59 9.11
C ASN A 276 -1.11 18.13 8.72
N PHE A 277 0.18 17.81 8.59
CA PHE A 277 0.71 16.47 8.24
C PHE A 277 0.01 15.27 8.92
N TYR A 278 -0.28 15.40 10.22
CA TYR A 278 -0.89 14.33 11.04
C TYR A 278 -2.40 14.53 11.29
N LYS A 279 -2.93 15.72 11.01
CA LYS A 279 -4.37 16.05 11.09
C LYS A 279 -4.92 16.63 9.77
N PRO A 280 -4.85 15.90 8.65
CA PRO A 280 -5.26 16.42 7.33
C PRO A 280 -6.79 16.50 7.12
N TRP A 281 -7.60 16.03 8.07
CA TRP A 281 -9.08 16.07 8.00
C TRP A 281 -9.66 17.38 8.57
N ASN A 282 -10.86 17.75 8.09
CA ASN A 282 -11.61 18.91 8.56
C ASN A 282 -12.02 18.82 10.04
N GLY A 283 -11.92 19.93 10.76
CA GLY A 283 -12.27 20.04 12.17
C GLY A 283 -11.33 19.26 13.09
N LYS A 284 -11.75 19.06 14.34
CA LYS A 284 -10.94 18.40 15.38
C LYS A 284 -10.93 16.89 15.27
N TRP A 285 -11.91 16.27 14.60
CA TRP A 285 -12.08 14.81 14.58
C TRP A 285 -12.59 14.29 13.24
N ALA A 286 -12.26 13.03 12.97
CA ALA A 286 -12.77 12.27 11.84
C ALA A 286 -12.86 10.78 12.19
N ILE A 287 -13.66 10.03 11.44
CA ILE A 287 -13.93 8.61 11.65
C ILE A 287 -13.95 7.86 10.32
N TRP A 288 -13.33 6.68 10.31
CA TRP A 288 -13.32 5.74 9.20
C TRP A 288 -13.78 4.39 9.71
N GLY A 289 -14.54 3.65 8.91
CA GLY A 289 -14.94 2.29 9.30
C GLY A 289 -15.46 1.50 8.11
N GLY A 290 -15.18 0.20 8.12
CA GLY A 290 -15.50 -0.65 6.98
C GLY A 290 -15.50 -2.13 7.29
N ALA A 291 -15.91 -2.90 6.28
CA ALA A 291 -16.10 -4.33 6.34
C ALA A 291 -15.49 -4.99 5.11
N SER A 292 -15.02 -6.23 5.26
CA SER A 292 -14.52 -7.06 4.17
C SER A 292 -14.99 -8.49 4.37
N PHE A 293 -15.74 -9.01 3.39
CA PHE A 293 -16.39 -10.31 3.41
C PHE A 293 -15.89 -11.21 2.27
N LYS A 294 -15.20 -12.29 2.64
CA LYS A 294 -14.69 -13.33 1.74
C LYS A 294 -15.84 -14.21 1.24
N ALA A 295 -16.55 -13.74 0.21
CA ALA A 295 -17.69 -14.44 -0.37
C ALA A 295 -17.32 -15.79 -1.00
N ASN A 296 -16.09 -15.95 -1.49
CA ASN A 296 -15.46 -17.23 -1.85
C ASN A 296 -13.93 -17.03 -2.01
N GLU A 297 -13.21 -18.11 -2.37
CA GLU A 297 -11.74 -18.10 -2.59
C GLU A 297 -11.22 -17.03 -3.55
N LYS A 298 -12.06 -16.55 -4.48
CA LYS A 298 -11.69 -15.52 -5.48
C LYS A 298 -12.29 -14.15 -5.22
N ALA A 299 -13.37 -14.05 -4.46
CA ALA A 299 -14.17 -12.83 -4.33
C ALA A 299 -14.21 -12.33 -2.88
N THR A 300 -13.67 -11.13 -2.64
CA THR A 300 -13.90 -10.38 -1.40
C THR A 300 -14.77 -9.18 -1.71
N ILE A 301 -15.96 -9.12 -1.12
CA ILE A 301 -16.85 -7.95 -1.15
C ILE A 301 -16.43 -7.03 0.00
N PHE A 302 -16.36 -5.73 -0.22
CA PHE A 302 -16.01 -4.76 0.83
C PHE A 302 -16.90 -3.52 0.77
N GLY A 303 -16.91 -2.77 1.86
CA GLY A 303 -17.51 -1.45 1.93
C GLY A 303 -16.89 -0.63 3.06
N GLU A 304 -16.85 0.68 2.88
CA GLU A 304 -16.22 1.63 3.78
C GLU A 304 -17.01 2.94 3.87
N VAL A 305 -16.96 3.59 5.03
CA VAL A 305 -17.56 4.90 5.31
C VAL A 305 -16.51 5.78 6.00
N GLN A 306 -16.41 7.03 5.55
CA GLN A 306 -15.47 8.02 6.06
C GLN A 306 -16.24 9.31 6.35
N TYR A 307 -16.00 9.95 7.50
CA TYR A 307 -16.66 11.18 7.88
C TYR A 307 -15.74 12.13 8.67
N ALA A 308 -15.78 13.42 8.33
CA ALA A 308 -15.12 14.51 9.05
C ALA A 308 -16.05 15.74 9.09
N ALA A 309 -15.92 16.61 10.09
CA ALA A 309 -16.72 17.83 10.16
C ALA A 309 -16.11 18.95 11.01
N GLY A 310 -16.16 20.18 10.48
CA GLY A 310 -15.79 21.42 11.16
C GLY A 310 -14.88 22.29 10.29
N ASN A 311 -14.09 23.14 10.94
CA ASN A 311 -13.17 24.09 10.31
C ASN A 311 -12.26 23.43 9.26
N THR A 312 -12.26 23.94 8.02
CA THR A 312 -11.46 23.44 6.90
C THR A 312 -10.16 24.23 6.68
N GLY A 313 -9.90 25.25 7.48
CA GLY A 313 -8.79 26.20 7.32
C GLY A 313 -9.03 27.25 6.23
N ASP A 314 -8.04 28.14 6.05
CA ASP A 314 -8.13 29.35 5.22
C ASP A 314 -8.36 29.12 3.71
N TRP A 315 -8.33 27.86 3.27
CA TRP A 315 -8.43 27.46 1.86
C TRP A 315 -9.79 26.83 1.48
N GLY A 316 -10.75 26.74 2.40
CA GLY A 316 -12.08 26.19 2.16
C GLY A 316 -13.22 26.99 2.82
N PRO A 317 -14.47 26.49 2.78
CA PRO A 317 -15.58 27.09 3.52
C PRO A 317 -15.32 26.98 5.02
N SER A 318 -15.59 28.04 5.78
CA SER A 318 -15.11 28.19 7.18
C SER A 318 -15.50 27.06 8.15
N ASP A 319 -16.59 26.35 7.87
CA ASP A 319 -16.90 25.03 8.43
C ASP A 319 -17.49 24.15 7.31
N GLY A 320 -17.19 22.85 7.33
CA GLY A 320 -17.81 21.91 6.39
C GLY A 320 -17.82 20.47 6.88
N SER A 321 -18.95 19.78 6.70
CA SER A 321 -19.02 18.32 6.79
C SER A 321 -18.54 17.64 5.51
N GLN A 322 -17.99 16.44 5.65
CA GLN A 322 -17.61 15.54 4.57
C GLN A 322 -18.07 14.13 4.89
N LEU A 323 -18.75 13.48 3.94
CA LEU A 323 -19.10 12.06 3.97
C LEU A 323 -18.62 11.41 2.67
N VAL A 324 -17.93 10.28 2.78
CA VAL A 324 -17.62 9.37 1.66
C VAL A 324 -18.09 7.96 2.02
N VAL A 325 -18.64 7.24 1.05
CA VAL A 325 -19.07 5.85 1.15
C VAL A 325 -18.63 5.11 -0.11
N SER A 326 -17.81 4.08 0.05
CA SER A 326 -17.25 3.28 -1.05
C SER A 326 -17.64 1.81 -0.89
N ALA A 327 -17.98 1.12 -1.98
CA ALA A 327 -18.32 -0.30 -1.96
C ALA A 327 -17.92 -1.01 -3.26
N GLY A 328 -17.33 -2.20 -3.14
CA GLY A 328 -16.74 -2.90 -4.29
C GLY A 328 -16.47 -4.38 -4.06
N VAL A 329 -15.86 -5.00 -5.07
CA VAL A 329 -15.54 -6.43 -5.06
C VAL A 329 -14.14 -6.67 -5.63
N ALA A 330 -13.20 -7.07 -4.79
CA ALA A 330 -11.90 -7.55 -5.24
C ALA A 330 -12.04 -8.99 -5.76
N TYR A 331 -11.90 -9.19 -7.08
CA TYR A 331 -12.04 -10.49 -7.74
C TYR A 331 -10.71 -10.97 -8.35
N GLN A 332 -10.14 -12.02 -7.77
CA GLN A 332 -8.95 -12.69 -8.31
C GLN A 332 -9.35 -13.60 -9.48
N VAL A 333 -9.09 -13.16 -10.71
CA VAL A 333 -9.40 -13.91 -11.93
C VAL A 333 -8.56 -15.18 -11.99
N VAL A 334 -7.24 -15.03 -11.79
CA VAL A 334 -6.22 -16.08 -11.65
C VAL A 334 -5.16 -15.61 -10.65
N PRO A 335 -4.34 -16.50 -10.06
CA PRO A 335 -3.28 -16.10 -9.14
C PRO A 335 -2.41 -14.97 -9.70
N GLY A 336 -2.22 -13.91 -8.90
CA GLY A 336 -1.49 -12.70 -9.27
C GLY A 336 -2.27 -11.66 -10.09
N LEU A 337 -3.47 -11.97 -10.62
CA LEU A 337 -4.32 -11.01 -11.36
C LEU A 337 -5.66 -10.78 -10.64
N THR A 338 -5.83 -9.57 -10.13
CA THR A 338 -7.08 -9.09 -9.49
C THR A 338 -7.72 -8.00 -10.34
N VAL A 339 -9.04 -8.03 -10.42
CA VAL A 339 -9.88 -6.96 -10.97
C VAL A 339 -10.83 -6.50 -9.86
N THR A 340 -10.88 -5.19 -9.63
CA THR A 340 -11.69 -4.56 -8.58
C THR A 340 -12.54 -3.45 -9.18
N PRO A 341 -13.83 -3.70 -9.46
CA PRO A 341 -14.84 -2.66 -9.55
C PRO A 341 -15.18 -2.09 -8.16
N GLU A 342 -15.42 -0.78 -8.11
CA GLU A 342 -15.86 -0.01 -6.94
C GLU A 342 -16.91 1.02 -7.38
N ILE A 343 -17.82 1.36 -6.46
CA ILE A 343 -18.80 2.44 -6.61
C ILE A 343 -18.71 3.33 -5.38
N ASP A 344 -18.70 4.63 -5.64
CA ASP A 344 -18.34 5.66 -4.67
C ASP A 344 -19.44 6.72 -4.60
N TYR A 345 -19.78 7.13 -3.38
CA TYR A 345 -20.70 8.21 -3.08
C TYR A 345 -20.01 9.22 -2.16
N ASN A 346 -20.07 10.50 -2.51
CA ASN A 346 -19.56 11.55 -1.64
C ASN A 346 -20.57 12.70 -1.49
N LYS A 347 -20.59 13.31 -0.31
CA LYS A 347 -21.36 14.52 -0.02
C LYS A 347 -20.53 15.43 0.87
N PHE A 348 -20.26 16.64 0.37
CA PHE A 348 -19.56 17.68 1.09
C PHE A 348 -20.51 18.85 1.37
N GLU A 349 -20.17 19.67 2.37
CA GLU A 349 -20.92 20.89 2.68
C GLU A 349 -20.93 21.85 1.49
N GLY A 350 -22.09 22.44 1.19
CA GLY A 350 -22.25 23.38 0.06
C GLY A 350 -22.13 22.80 -1.35
N SER A 351 -21.67 21.55 -1.53
CA SER A 351 -21.65 20.87 -2.84
C SER A 351 -22.96 20.14 -3.12
N ASP A 352 -23.19 19.72 -4.37
CA ASP A 352 -24.14 18.64 -4.66
C ASP A 352 -23.54 17.26 -4.30
N ALA A 353 -24.34 16.21 -4.39
CA ALA A 353 -23.85 14.84 -4.14
C ALA A 353 -23.09 14.27 -5.35
N GLY A 354 -21.91 13.72 -5.08
CA GLY A 354 -21.10 12.99 -6.04
C GLY A 354 -21.47 11.51 -6.08
N VAL A 355 -21.47 10.93 -7.30
CA VAL A 355 -21.49 9.48 -7.52
C VAL A 355 -20.47 9.14 -8.59
N GLY A 356 -19.59 8.20 -8.27
CA GLY A 356 -18.55 7.71 -9.17
C GLY A 356 -18.25 6.23 -8.99
N GLY A 357 -17.10 5.81 -9.48
CA GLY A 357 -16.62 4.44 -9.34
C GLY A 357 -15.32 4.17 -10.08
N TRP A 358 -14.63 3.13 -9.63
CA TRP A 358 -13.37 2.65 -10.19
C TRP A 358 -13.54 1.32 -10.92
N LEU A 359 -12.68 1.09 -11.90
CA LEU A 359 -12.34 -0.24 -12.40
C LEU A 359 -10.82 -0.39 -12.42
N ARG A 360 -10.29 -1.06 -11.38
CA ARG A 360 -8.86 -1.34 -11.20
C ARG A 360 -8.53 -2.74 -11.72
N PHE A 361 -7.50 -2.82 -12.55
CA PHE A 361 -6.83 -4.08 -12.93
C PHE A 361 -5.43 -4.06 -12.32
N GLN A 362 -5.04 -5.11 -11.58
CA GLN A 362 -3.67 -5.24 -11.08
C GLN A 362 -3.12 -6.64 -11.32
N ARG A 363 -1.97 -6.71 -12.00
CA ARG A 363 -1.13 -7.91 -12.08
C ARG A 363 0.12 -7.71 -11.23
N SER A 364 0.22 -8.49 -10.15
CA SER A 364 1.40 -8.54 -9.28
C SER A 364 2.35 -9.67 -9.70
N PHE A 365 3.65 -9.53 -9.38
CA PHE A 365 4.70 -10.51 -9.68
C PHE A 365 5.79 -10.50 -8.59
#